data_AF-A0A2V7AHS9-F1
#
_entry.id   AF-A0A2V7AHS9-F1
#
_cell.length_a   1.000
_cell.length_b   1.000
_cell.length_c   1.000
_cell.angle_alpha   90.00
_cell.angle_beta   90.00
_cell.angle_gamma   90.00
#
_symmetry.space_group_name_H-M   'P 1'
#
loop_
_entity.id
_entity.type
_entity.pdbx_description
1 polymer ?
#
loop_
_entity_poly.entity_id
_entity_poly.type
_entity_poly.pdbx_seq_one_letter_code
_entity_poly.pdbx_strand_id
1 'polypeptide(L)' 'MHFELAIINGKTVFDIVHAHRSECIRIVREAYLAHADGQSVNPDSYFLQFPDKPDCRIIALPAYLGKNFDVAGLKWI' A
#
# COMPACT_ATOMS: atom_id res chain seq x y z
N MET A 1 -25.70 -3.57 1.74
CA MET A 1 -24.51 -2.71 1.94
C MET A 1 -24.10 -2.18 0.58
N HIS A 2 -24.15 -0.87 0.36
CA HIS A 2 -23.68 -0.24 -0.86
C HIS A 2 -22.22 0.13 -0.65
N PHE A 3 -21.31 -0.40 -1.48
CA PHE A 3 -19.90 -0.03 -1.46
C PHE A 3 -19.67 0.88 -2.66
N GLU A 4 -19.36 2.15 -2.40
CA GLU A 4 -18.90 3.04 -3.45
C GLU A 4 -17.46 2.68 -3.83
N LEU A 5 -17.25 2.43 -5.12
CA LEU A 5 -15.94 2.23 -5.69
C LEU A 5 -15.45 3.55 -6.29
N ALA A 6 -14.33 4.07 -5.77
CA ALA A 6 -13.62 5.18 -6.38
C ALA A 6 -12.40 4.64 -7.17
N ILE A 7 -12.24 5.10 -8.41
CA ILE A 7 -11.08 4.78 -9.24
C ILE A 7 -10.24 6.04 -9.35
N ILE A 8 -9.00 5.99 -8.85
CA ILE A 8 -8.05 7.09 -8.88
C ILE A 8 -6.91 6.68 -9.82
N ASN A 9 -6.70 7.44 -10.89
CA ASN A 9 -5.67 7.13 -11.88
C ASN A 9 -4.26 7.59 -11.43
N GLY A 10 -3.24 7.06 -12.10
CA GLY A 10 -1.84 7.35 -11.78
C GLY A 10 -1.47 8.83 -11.88
N LYS A 11 -2.05 9.59 -12.83
CA LYS A 11 -1.79 11.03 -12.95
C LYS A 11 -2.29 11.78 -11.72
N THR A 12 -3.52 11.51 -11.29
CA THR A 12 -4.10 12.12 -10.08
C THR A 12 -3.27 11.81 -8.85
N VAL A 13 -2.87 10.54 -8.66
CA VAL A 13 -1.98 10.16 -7.54
C VAL A 13 -0.64 10.88 -7.62
N PHE A 14 -0.03 10.95 -8.81
CA PHE A 14 1.24 11.63 -9.02
C PHE A 14 1.18 13.11 -8.65
N ASP A 15 0.17 13.83 -9.16
CA ASP A 15 0.01 15.27 -8.92
C ASP A 15 -0.15 15.56 -7.41
N ILE A 16 -0.97 14.76 -6.70
CA ILE A 16 -1.19 14.90 -5.25
C ILE A 16 0.09 14.62 -4.46
N VAL A 17 0.78 13.51 -4.74
CA VAL A 17 2.03 13.17 -4.04
C VAL A 17 3.10 14.23 -4.28
N HIS A 18 3.18 14.76 -5.49
CA HIS A 18 4.16 15.80 -5.82
C HIS A 18 3.87 17.12 -5.10
N ALA A 19 2.60 17.53 -5.02
CA ALA A 19 2.18 18.75 -4.33
C ALA A 19 2.32 18.64 -2.79
N HIS A 20 2.24 17.43 -2.22
CA HIS A 20 2.16 17.20 -0.78
C HIS A 20 3.29 16.34 -0.20
N ARG A 21 4.49 16.41 -0.78
CA ARG A 21 5.62 15.50 -0.45
C ARG A 21 5.96 15.42 1.05
N SER A 22 6.00 16.55 1.76
CA SER A 22 6.30 16.59 3.20
C SER A 22 5.27 15.81 4.02
N GLU A 23 4.00 15.91 3.62
CA GLU A 23 2.90 15.21 4.27
C GLU A 23 2.96 13.70 3.99
N CYS A 24 3.31 13.30 2.76
CA CYS A 24 3.56 11.90 2.45
C CYS A 24 4.68 11.31 3.31
N ILE A 25 5.78 12.03 3.51
CA ILE A 25 6.88 11.59 4.39
C ILE A 25 6.39 11.43 5.83
N ARG A 26 5.57 12.36 6.32
CA ARG A 26 4.98 12.27 7.65
C ARG A 26 4.09 11.03 7.78
N ILE A 27 3.21 10.78 6.81
CA ILE A 27 2.33 9.59 6.78
C ILE A 27 3.16 8.31 6.80
N VAL A 28 4.22 8.22 5.99
CA VAL A 28 5.12 7.06 5.99
C VAL A 28 5.77 6.87 7.36
N ARG A 29 6.30 7.93 7.98
CA ARG A 29 6.87 7.85 9.34
C ARG A 29 5.85 7.29 10.33
N GLU A 30 4.64 7.81 10.35
CA GLU A 30 3.60 7.36 11.28
C GLU A 30 3.22 5.89 11.07
N ALA A 31 3.21 5.41 9.80
CA ALA A 31 2.98 4.00 9.50
C ALA A 31 4.11 3.10 10.05
N TYR A 32 5.37 3.52 9.93
CA TYR A 32 6.51 2.80 10.52
C TYR A 32 6.46 2.77 12.05
N LEU A 33 6.09 3.88 12.70
CA LEU A 33 5.93 3.93 14.15
C LEU A 33 4.78 3.04 14.62
N ALA A 34 3.63 3.07 13.93
CA ALA A 34 2.52 2.17 14.23
C ALA A 34 2.91 0.69 14.07
N HIS A 35 3.70 0.34 13.04
CA HIS A 35 4.23 -1.01 12.89
C HIS A 35 5.14 -1.41 14.06
N ALA A 36 6.07 -0.53 14.46
CA ALA A 36 6.95 -0.75 15.61
C ALA A 36 6.18 -0.92 16.94
N ASP A 37 5.04 -0.24 17.08
CA ASP A 37 4.11 -0.38 18.21
C ASP A 37 3.26 -1.68 18.14
N GLY A 38 3.49 -2.55 17.16
CA GLY A 38 2.70 -3.78 16.94
C GLY A 38 1.30 -3.53 16.39
N GLN A 39 1.00 -2.32 15.91
CA GLN A 39 -0.32 -1.90 15.41
C GLN A 39 -0.48 -2.12 13.91
N SER A 40 0.01 -3.24 13.40
CA SER A 40 -0.14 -3.58 11.98
C SER A 40 -0.07 -5.09 11.76
N VAL A 41 -0.65 -5.54 10.65
CA VAL A 41 -0.50 -6.89 10.12
C VAL A 41 0.08 -6.75 8.72
N ASN A 42 1.32 -7.22 8.54
CA ASN A 42 2.05 -7.17 7.27
C ASN A 42 2.68 -8.55 6.99
N PRO A 43 1.92 -9.50 6.43
CA PRO A 43 2.39 -10.85 6.13
C PRO A 43 3.41 -10.86 4.99
N ASP A 44 4.00 -12.03 4.75
CA ASP A 44 4.90 -12.25 3.61
C ASP A 44 4.19 -11.95 2.28
N SER A 45 4.96 -11.41 1.33
CA SER A 45 4.46 -11.14 -0.01
C SER A 45 4.29 -12.44 -0.81
N TYR A 46 3.22 -12.52 -1.59
CA TYR A 46 2.95 -13.68 -2.47
C TYR A 46 3.42 -13.39 -3.88
N PHE A 47 4.17 -14.31 -4.46
CA PHE A 47 4.79 -14.17 -5.78
C PHE A 47 4.18 -15.14 -6.78
N LEU A 48 3.73 -14.62 -7.92
CA LEU A 48 3.50 -15.37 -9.14
C LEU A 48 4.70 -15.18 -10.06
N GLN A 49 5.38 -16.27 -10.42
CA GLN A 49 6.51 -16.26 -11.35
C GLN A 49 6.08 -16.83 -12.71
N PHE A 50 6.73 -16.38 -13.78
CA PHE A 50 6.49 -16.86 -15.14
C PHE A 50 7.62 -17.82 -15.56
N PRO A 51 7.36 -19.11 -15.78
CA PRO A 51 8.40 -20.09 -16.12
C PRO A 51 9.23 -19.68 -17.35
N ASP A 52 8.58 -19.16 -18.38
CA ASP A 52 9.22 -18.75 -19.63
C ASP A 52 9.78 -17.32 -19.60
N LYS A 53 9.59 -16.59 -18.49
CA LYS A 53 10.05 -15.21 -18.31
C LYS A 53 10.49 -14.98 -16.84
N PRO A 54 11.62 -15.56 -16.43
CA PRO A 54 12.03 -15.63 -15.02
C PRO A 54 12.38 -14.27 -14.39
N ASP A 55 12.61 -13.23 -15.20
CA ASP A 55 12.80 -11.85 -14.76
C ASP A 55 11.47 -11.14 -14.41
N CYS A 56 10.34 -11.71 -14.81
CA CYS A 56 9.01 -11.19 -14.54
C CYS A 56 8.31 -11.88 -13.38
N ARG A 57 7.47 -11.11 -12.69
CA ARG A 57 6.66 -11.59 -11.56
C ARG A 57 5.49 -10.66 -11.35
N ILE A 58 4.47 -11.18 -10.67
CA ILE A 58 3.40 -10.39 -10.05
C ILE A 58 3.47 -10.63 -8.55
N ILE A 59 3.29 -9.57 -7.77
CA ILE A 59 3.41 -9.60 -6.31
C ILE A 59 2.11 -9.09 -5.69
N ALA A 60 1.53 -9.88 -4.78
CA ALA A 60 0.46 -9.44 -3.90
C ALA A 60 1.05 -9.09 -2.51
N LEU A 61 0.84 -7.85 -2.08
CA LEU A 61 1.30 -7.32 -0.80
C LEU A 61 0.10 -6.80 0.01
N PRO A 62 -0.63 -7.68 0.73
CA PRO A 62 -1.71 -7.25 1.62
C PRO A 62 -1.13 -6.68 2.92
N ALA A 63 -1.79 -5.67 3.48
CA ALA A 63 -1.47 -5.17 4.82
C ALA A 63 -2.70 -4.56 5.49
N TYR A 64 -2.72 -4.62 6.81
CA TYR A 64 -3.60 -3.81 7.66
C TYR A 64 -2.75 -2.91 8.56
N LEU A 65 -3.13 -1.64 8.64
CA LEU A 65 -2.51 -0.65 9.52
C LEU A 65 -3.56 -0.14 10.51
N GLY A 66 -3.35 -0.41 11.79
CA GLY A 66 -4.22 0.00 12.88
C GLY A 66 -3.93 1.42 13.38
N LYS A 67 -4.04 1.63 14.71
CA LYS A 67 -3.89 2.94 15.36
C LYS A 67 -4.90 3.94 14.76
N ASN A 68 -4.45 5.10 14.29
CA ASN A 68 -5.31 6.16 13.78
C ASN A 68 -5.63 6.01 12.28
N PHE A 69 -5.14 4.95 11.63
CA PHE A 69 -5.38 4.71 10.20
C PHE A 69 -6.60 3.83 9.95
N ASP A 70 -6.73 2.74 10.72
CA ASP A 70 -7.78 1.72 10.57
C ASP A 70 -8.08 1.36 9.11
N VAL A 71 -7.03 0.98 8.37
CA VAL A 71 -7.09 0.75 6.93
C VAL A 71 -6.47 -0.58 6.55
N ALA A 72 -7.21 -1.36 5.75
CA ALA A 72 -6.71 -2.54 5.06
C ALA A 72 -6.51 -2.22 3.58
N GLY A 73 -5.47 -2.79 2.98
CA GLY A 73 -5.18 -2.59 1.56
C GLY A 73 -4.37 -3.73 0.95
N LEU A 74 -4.36 -3.76 -0.38
CA LEU A 74 -3.55 -4.66 -1.19
C LEU A 74 -2.82 -3.84 -2.24
N LYS A 75 -1.49 -3.96 -2.30
CA LYS A 75 -0.74 -3.57 -3.49
C LYS A 75 -0.56 -4.79 -4.38
N TRP A 76 -1.00 -4.67 -5.62
CA TRP A 76 -0.74 -5.63 -6.69
C TRP A 76 0.18 -4.98 -7.72
N ILE A 77 1.39 -5.51 -7.89
CA ILE A 77 2.43 -4.94 -8.75
C ILE A 77 3.14 -6.00 -9.58
#